data_AF-A0A935IGG3-F1
#
_entry.id   AF-A0A935IGG3-F1
#
_cell.length_a   1.000
_cell.length_b   1.000
_cell.length_c   1.000
_cell.angle_alpha   90.00
_cell.angle_beta   90.00
_cell.angle_gamma   90.00
#
_symmetry.space_group_name_H-M   'P 1'
#
loop_
_entity.id
_entity.type
_entity.pdbx_description
1 polymer ?
#
loop_
_entity_poly.entity_id
_entity_poly.type
_entity_poly.pdbx_seq_one_letter_code
_entity_poly.pdbx_strand_id
1 'polypeptide(L)' 'MVVVATASDGYKAVFSWSELFNSPVGEGVLVFFEKDGMPLADDEGRIALISAKDLRTGPRHVKWLQGIEVRKIAD' A
#
# COMPACT_ATOMS: atom_id res chain seq x y z
N MET A 1 11.14 -2.54 11.92
CA MET A 1 9.81 -3.12 11.65
C MET A 1 9.55 -3.07 10.16
N VAL A 2 8.72 -3.97 9.66
CA VAL A 2 8.18 -3.93 8.29
C VAL A 2 6.67 -3.84 8.34
N VAL A 3 6.09 -3.17 7.35
CA VAL A 3 4.66 -3.11 7.12
C VAL A 3 4.36 -3.92 5.87
N VAL A 4 3.44 -4.86 5.98
CA VAL A 4 3.04 -5.78 4.91
C VAL A 4 1.58 -5.53 4.56
N ALA A 5 1.33 -4.98 3.39
CA ALA A 5 -0.01 -4.83 2.82
C ALA A 5 -0.32 -6.06 1.96
N THR A 6 -1.46 -6.70 2.19
CA THR A 6 -1.86 -7.94 1.51
C THR A 6 -3.19 -7.74 0.79
N ALA A 7 -3.24 -8.09 -0.49
CA ALA A 7 -4.45 -8.14 -1.31
C ALA A 7 -5.21 -9.45 -1.12
N SER A 8 -6.47 -9.49 -1.55
CA SER A 8 -7.31 -10.69 -1.49
C SER A 8 -6.79 -11.88 -2.31
N ASP A 9 -6.02 -11.62 -3.36
CA ASP A 9 -5.37 -12.65 -4.19
C ASP A 9 -4.02 -13.15 -3.61
N GLY A 10 -3.63 -12.63 -2.44
CA GLY A 10 -2.38 -12.96 -1.78
C GLY A 10 -1.17 -12.13 -2.23
N TYR A 11 -1.35 -11.20 -3.17
CA TYR A 11 -0.30 -10.24 -3.53
C TYR A 11 0.11 -9.38 -2.32
N LYS A 12 1.41 -9.07 -2.21
CA LYS A 12 1.96 -8.33 -1.07
C LYS A 12 2.86 -7.19 -1.51
N ALA A 13 2.62 -6.02 -0.94
CA ALA A 13 3.58 -4.91 -0.94
C ALA A 13 4.20 -4.78 0.45
N VAL A 14 5.50 -4.53 0.51
CA VAL A 14 6.25 -4.40 1.76
C VAL A 14 6.89 -3.03 1.82
N PHE A 15 6.84 -2.44 3.01
CA PHE A 15 7.50 -1.19 3.34
C PHE A 15 8.36 -1.38 4.57
N SER A 16 9.54 -0.76 4.58
CA SER A 16 10.29 -0.63 5.83
C SER A 16 9.71 0.49 6.67
N TRP A 17 9.83 0.39 8.00
CA TRP A 17 9.45 1.49 8.89
C TRP A 17 10.15 2.80 8.53
N SER A 18 11.46 2.75 8.26
CA SER A 18 12.24 3.93 7.89
C SER A 18 11.77 4.55 6.58
N GLU A 19 11.29 3.75 5.63
CA GLU A 19 10.78 4.27 4.37
C GLU A 19 9.47 5.05 4.55
N LEU A 20 8.54 4.51 5.35
CA LEU A 20 7.26 5.16 5.63
C LEU A 20 7.40 6.45 6.43
N PHE A 21 8.37 6.54 7.34
CA PHE A 21 8.44 7.64 8.30
C PHE A 21 9.64 8.58 8.12
N ASN A 22 10.70 8.14 7.45
CA ASN A 22 11.94 8.92 7.31
C ASN A 22 12.33 9.16 5.84
N SER A 23 11.41 8.94 4.89
CA SER A 23 11.66 9.22 3.47
C SER A 23 10.45 9.89 2.82
N PRO A 24 10.67 10.63 1.70
CA PRO A 24 9.56 11.24 0.97
C PRO A 24 8.52 10.23 0.47
N VAL A 25 8.89 8.95 0.29
CA VAL A 25 7.98 7.90 -0.17
C VAL A 25 6.78 7.77 0.76
N GLY A 26 7.00 7.86 2.08
CA GLY A 26 5.95 7.72 3.08
C GLY A 26 4.77 8.67 2.89
N GLU A 27 5.03 9.93 2.48
CA GLU A 27 3.99 10.91 2.17
C GLU A 27 3.10 10.52 0.98
N GLY A 28 3.61 9.64 0.10
CA GLY A 28 2.89 9.13 -1.07
C GLY A 28 2.24 7.77 -0.84
N VAL A 29 2.40 7.14 0.33
CA VAL A 29 1.75 5.86 0.63
C VAL A 29 0.35 6.13 1.16
N LEU A 30 -0.66 5.78 0.37
CA LEU A 30 -2.06 6.08 0.66
C LEU A 30 -2.88 4.81 0.65
N VAL A 31 -3.75 4.66 1.65
CA VAL A 31 -4.90 3.75 1.60
C VAL A 31 -6.09 4.59 1.16
N PHE A 32 -6.78 4.17 0.11
CA PHE A 32 -7.82 4.96 -0.53
C PHE A 32 -9.00 4.08 -0.96
N PHE A 33 -10.17 4.70 -1.04
CA PHE A 33 -11.43 4.06 -1.45
C PHE A 33 -12.16 4.86 -2.54
N GLU A 34 -11.60 6.02 -2.92
CA GLU A 34 -12.09 6.90 -3.96
C GLU A 34 -10.91 7.47 -4.75
N LYS A 35 -11.16 7.74 -6.03
CA LYS A 35 -10.25 8.40 -6.95
C LYS A 35 -11.05 9.40 -7.78
N ASP A 36 -10.57 10.64 -7.85
CA ASP A 36 -11.22 11.73 -8.59
C ASP A 36 -12.70 11.95 -8.19
N GLY A 37 -13.01 11.76 -6.90
CA GLY A 37 -14.36 11.91 -6.34
C GLY A 37 -15.32 10.76 -6.67
N MET A 38 -14.83 9.69 -7.30
CA MET A 38 -15.61 8.50 -7.65
C MET A 38 -15.10 7.29 -6.84
N PRO A 39 -15.98 6.33 -6.50
CA PRO A 39 -15.56 5.05 -5.96
C PRO A 39 -14.55 4.36 -6.89
N LEU A 40 -13.71 3.51 -6.31
CA LEU A 40 -12.79 2.68 -7.09
C LEU A 40 -13.54 1.79 -8.09
N ALA A 41 -12.89 1.54 -9.22
CA ALA A 41 -13.41 0.64 -10.24
C ALA A 41 -13.47 -0.80 -9.70
N ASP A 42 -14.36 -1.61 -10.26
CA ASP A 42 -14.57 -3.00 -9.83
C ASP A 42 -13.28 -3.82 -9.85
N ASP A 43 -12.33 -3.54 -10.74
CA ASP A 43 -11.07 -4.28 -10.81
C ASP A 43 -10.06 -3.86 -9.72
N GLU A 44 -10.22 -2.68 -9.10
CA GLU A 44 -9.38 -2.18 -8.01
C GLU A 44 -9.89 -2.61 -6.62
N GLY A 45 -11.17 -2.98 -6.52
CA GLY A 45 -11.81 -3.36 -5.27
C GLY A 45 -12.24 -2.17 -4.42
N ARG A 46 -12.81 -2.44 -3.24
CA ARG A 46 -13.41 -1.38 -2.39
C ARG A 46 -12.39 -0.46 -1.71
N ILE A 47 -11.21 -0.99 -1.41
CA ILE A 47 -10.11 -0.29 -0.77
C ILE A 47 -8.83 -0.76 -1.46
N ALA A 48 -7.95 0.17 -1.77
CA ALA A 48 -6.65 -0.09 -2.36
C ALA A 48 -5.54 0.67 -1.60
N LEU A 49 -4.29 0.29 -1.87
CA LEU A 49 -3.11 1.01 -1.41
C LEU A 49 -2.21 1.35 -2.59
N ILE A 50 -1.68 2.57 -2.63
CA ILE A 50 -0.70 3.00 -3.63
C ILE A 50 0.50 3.65 -2.94
N SER A 51 1.70 3.45 -3.51
CA SER A 51 2.90 4.24 -3.21
C SER A 51 3.19 5.21 -4.35
N ALA A 52 2.65 6.43 -4.26
CA ALA A 52 2.64 7.41 -5.35
C ALA A 52 4.00 8.06 -5.66
N LYS A 53 4.99 7.87 -4.78
CA LYS A 53 6.33 8.47 -4.90
C LYS A 53 7.42 7.44 -5.22
N ASP A 54 7.02 6.25 -5.63
CA ASP A 54 7.95 5.27 -6.19
C ASP A 54 8.46 5.72 -7.55
N LEU A 55 9.71 5.32 -7.87
CA LEU A 55 10.24 5.47 -9.23
C LEU A 55 9.39 4.69 -10.26
N ARG A 56 8.75 3.61 -9.82
CA ARG A 56 7.77 2.83 -10.58
C ARG A 56 6.61 2.52 -9.64
N THR A 57 5.45 3.10 -9.90
CA THR A 57 4.25 3.01 -9.05
C THR A 57 3.56 1.63 -9.10
N GLY A 58 3.73 0.88 -10.19
CA GLY A 58 3.05 -0.42 -10.40
C GLY A 58 3.29 -1.47 -9.30
N PRO A 59 4.54 -1.79 -8.93
CA PRO A 59 4.86 -2.84 -7.95
C PRO A 59 4.40 -2.59 -6.51
N ARG A 60 3.86 -1.41 -6.18
CA ARG A 60 3.27 -1.14 -4.85
C ARG A 60 1.90 -0.49 -4.98
N HIS A 61 1.19 -0.89 -6.02
CA HIS A 61 -0.23 -0.66 -6.16
C HIS A 61 -0.98 -1.95 -5.79
N VAL A 62 -1.54 -1.98 -4.58
CA VAL A 62 -2.27 -3.12 -4.02
C VAL A 62 -3.76 -2.88 -4.21
N LYS A 63 -4.34 -3.54 -5.21
CA LYS A 63 -5.79 -3.61 -5.40
C LYS A 63 -6.39 -4.60 -4.40
N TRP A 64 -7.67 -4.46 -4.09
CA TRP A 64 -8.39 -5.36 -3.18
C TRP A 64 -7.67 -5.56 -1.85
N LEU A 65 -7.26 -4.45 -1.21
CA LEU A 65 -6.52 -4.49 0.04
C LEU A 65 -7.33 -5.20 1.12
N GLN A 66 -6.80 -6.31 1.63
CA GLN A 66 -7.46 -7.17 2.61
C GLN A 66 -6.92 -6.94 4.03
N GLY A 67 -5.64 -6.56 4.16
CA GLY A 67 -5.04 -6.35 5.47
C GLY A 67 -3.68 -5.66 5.41
N ILE A 68 -3.33 -5.03 6.53
CA ILE A 68 -2.01 -4.44 6.77
C ILE A 68 -1.49 -4.99 8.09
N GLU A 69 -0.28 -5.55 8.07
CA GLU A 69 0.38 -6.10 9.25
C GLU A 69 1.68 -5.36 9.53
N VAL A 70 1.96 -5.09 10.80
CA VAL A 70 3.27 -4.58 11.26
C VAL A 70 4.03 -5.71 11.91
N ARG A 71 5.23 -6.02 11.40
CA ARG A 71 6.08 -7.09 11.91
C ARG A 71 7.41 -6.54 12.40
N LYS A 72 7.87 -7.02 13.57
CA LYS A 72 9.28 -6.88 13.96
C LYS A 72 10.12 -7.88 13.16
N ILE A 73 11.32 -7.45 12.76
CA ILE A 73 12.28 -8.28 11.99
C ILE A 73 13.36 -8.87 12.90
N ALA A 74 13.54 -8.29 14.10
CA ALA A 74 14.43 -8.77 15.14
C ALA A 74 13.65 -8.90 16.45
N ASP A 75 14.13 -9.78 17.32
CA ASP A 75 13.56 -10.08 18.64
C ASP A 75 13.68 -8.88 19.61
#